data_AF-A0A939UF27-F1
#
_entry.id   AF-A0A939UF27-F1
#
_cell.length_a   1.000
_cell.length_b   1.000
_cell.length_c   1.000
_cell.angle_alpha   90.00
_cell.angle_beta   90.00
_cell.angle_gamma   90.00
#
_symmetry.space_group_name_H-M   'P 1'
#
loop_
_entity.id
_entity.type
_entity.pdbx_description
1 polymer ?
#
loop_
_entity_poly.entity_id
_entity_poly.type
_entity_poly.pdbx_seq_one_letter_code
_entity_poly.pdbx_strand_id
1 'polypeptide(L)'
;MDTVTVNTPLGQVIGEVTDYGARFQGVPYAHAKRFEKPVPIARYDAPVVATKQGVCCPQMRAYWNEEHRFYFKEFRVGQTFTYSE
;
A
#
# COMPACT_ATOMS: atom_id res chain seq x y z
N MET A 1 -16.57 17.75 -0.91
CA MET A 1 -15.15 17.34 -0.84
C MET A 1 -14.52 17.93 -2.07
N ASP A 2 -13.67 18.93 -1.87
CA ASP A 2 -13.13 19.69 -2.99
C ASP A 2 -11.99 18.90 -3.63
N THR A 3 -11.92 18.96 -4.95
CA THR A 3 -10.93 18.22 -5.73
C THR A 3 -9.96 19.17 -6.40
N VAL A 4 -8.75 18.69 -6.63
CA VAL A 4 -7.69 19.43 -7.33
C VAL A 4 -7.06 18.51 -8.37
N THR A 5 -6.86 19.04 -9.58
CA THR A 5 -6.25 18.29 -10.68
C THR A 5 -4.83 18.78 -10.92
N VAL A 6 -3.88 17.85 -11.04
CA VAL A 6 -2.49 18.12 -11.39
C VAL A 6 -2.15 17.39 -12.68
N ASN A 7 -1.45 18.09 -13.58
CA ASN A 7 -0.88 17.51 -14.78
C ASN A 7 0.50 16.95 -14.45
N THR A 8 0.67 15.64 -14.57
CA THR A 8 1.98 14.98 -14.49
C THR A 8 2.48 14.65 -15.89
N PRO A 9 3.78 14.31 -16.08
CA PRO A 9 4.26 13.84 -17.38
C PRO A 9 3.55 12.58 -17.90
N LEU A 10 2.91 11.80 -17.01
CA LEU A 10 2.18 10.58 -17.36
C LEU A 10 0.72 10.87 -17.72
N GLY A 11 0.16 12.00 -17.30
CA GLY A 11 -1.25 12.34 -17.47
C GLY A 11 -1.83 13.04 -16.23
N GLN A 12 -3.15 13.25 -16.25
CA GLN A 12 -3.86 13.96 -15.18
C GLN A 12 -4.07 13.09 -13.94
N VAL A 13 -3.89 13.68 -12.77
CA VAL A 13 -4.19 13.05 -11.47
C VAL A 13 -5.09 14.00 -10.68
N ILE A 14 -6.22 13.47 -10.22
CA ILE A 14 -7.26 14.19 -9.48
C ILE A 14 -7.17 13.77 -8.01
N GLY A 15 -6.76 14.70 -7.15
CA GLY A 15 -6.68 14.52 -5.70
C GLY A 15 -7.78 15.27 -4.97
N GLU A 16 -7.63 15.34 -3.66
CA GLU A 16 -8.53 16.04 -2.75
C GLU A 16 -7.83 17.21 -2.07
N VAL A 17 -8.56 18.28 -1.84
CA VAL A 17 -8.12 19.40 -1.00
C VAL A 17 -8.44 19.07 0.45
N THR A 18 -7.44 19.21 1.31
CA THR A 18 -7.57 19.02 2.76
C THR A 18 -7.08 20.27 3.49
N ASP A 19 -7.34 20.36 4.80
CA ASP A 19 -6.83 21.44 5.65
C ASP A 19 -5.29 21.54 5.66
N TYR A 20 -4.61 20.48 5.24
CA TYR A 20 -3.15 20.36 5.18
C TYR A 20 -2.60 20.49 3.75
N GLY A 21 -3.44 20.87 2.79
CA GLY A 21 -3.08 20.99 1.38
C GLY A 21 -3.63 19.85 0.52
N ALA A 22 -3.10 19.74 -0.70
CA ALA A 22 -3.55 18.77 -1.68
C ALA A 22 -3.03 17.36 -1.34
N ARG A 23 -3.92 16.37 -1.35
CA ARG A 23 -3.59 14.96 -1.09
C ARG A 23 -3.95 14.09 -2.29
N PHE A 24 -3.01 13.23 -2.68
CA PHE A 24 -3.15 12.27 -3.79
C PHE A 24 -2.77 10.88 -3.29
N GLN A 25 -3.70 9.95 -3.35
CA GLN A 25 -3.60 8.61 -2.79
C GLN A 25 -3.80 7.56 -3.88
N GLY A 26 -3.06 6.46 -3.81
CA GLY A 26 -3.25 5.35 -4.75
C GLY A 26 -2.85 5.63 -6.20
N VAL A 27 -1.97 6.62 -6.44
CA VAL A 27 -1.46 6.93 -7.79
C VAL A 27 -0.59 5.77 -8.30
N PRO A 28 -0.95 5.13 -9.45
CA PRO A 28 -0.20 3.99 -9.95
C PRO A 28 1.11 4.47 -10.62
N TYR A 29 2.22 3.79 -10.31
CA TYR A 29 3.56 4.13 -10.80
C TYR A 29 4.21 3.04 -11.67
N ALA A 30 3.79 1.79 -11.53
CA ALA A 30 4.35 0.65 -12.25
C ALA A 30 3.35 -0.51 -12.38
N HIS A 31 3.63 -1.43 -13.30
CA HIS A 31 3.02 -2.75 -13.38
C HIS A 31 4.08 -3.82 -13.14
N ALA A 32 3.71 -4.91 -12.46
CA ALA A 32 4.60 -6.03 -12.25
C ALA A 32 3.81 -7.34 -12.32
N LYS A 33 4.35 -8.33 -13.01
CA LYS A 33 3.93 -9.72 -12.86
C LYS A 33 4.64 -10.34 -11.65
N ARG A 34 4.11 -11.46 -11.17
CA ARG A 34 4.71 -12.18 -10.03
C ARG A 34 6.15 -12.58 -10.38
N PHE A 35 7.09 -12.21 -9.52
CA PHE A 35 8.53 -12.50 -9.64
C PHE A 35 9.25 -11.84 -10.82
N GLU A 36 8.65 -10.85 -11.47
CA GLU A 36 9.30 -10.05 -12.51
C GLU A 36 9.74 -8.69 -11.98
N LYS A 37 10.67 -8.03 -12.67
CA LYS A 37 11.01 -6.63 -12.38
C LYS A 37 9.81 -5.74 -12.69
N PRO A 38 9.54 -4.71 -11.87
CA PRO A 38 8.48 -3.75 -12.17
C PRO A 38 8.81 -2.97 -13.44
N VAL A 39 7.78 -2.74 -14.25
CA VAL A 39 7.84 -1.92 -15.47
C VAL A 39 7.14 -0.59 -15.17
N PRO A 40 7.81 0.56 -15.31
CA PRO A 40 7.20 1.87 -15.10
C PRO A 40 5.99 2.10 -16.01
N ILE A 41 4.96 2.77 -15.49
CA ILE A 41 3.84 3.23 -16.32
C ILE A 41 4.33 4.38 -17.20
N ALA A 42 4.14 4.27 -18.52
CA ALA A 42 4.58 5.28 -19.46
C ALA A 42 3.59 6.46 -19.58
N ARG A 43 2.28 6.18 -19.46
CA ARG A 43 1.20 7.18 -19.53
C ARG A 43 -0.09 6.63 -18.89
N TYR A 44 -0.99 7.54 -18.51
CA TYR A 44 -2.36 7.25 -18.13
C TYR A 44 -3.27 7.50 -19.33
N ASP A 45 -4.08 6.51 -19.69
CA ASP A 45 -5.03 6.66 -20.82
C ASP A 45 -6.26 7.52 -20.43
N ALA A 46 -6.49 7.74 -19.13
CA ALA A 46 -7.53 8.61 -18.58
C ALA A 46 -7.05 9.26 -17.27
N PRO A 47 -7.70 10.35 -16.81
CA PRO A 47 -7.38 10.95 -15.52
C PRO A 47 -7.47 9.95 -14.35
N VAL A 48 -6.45 9.92 -13.50
CA VAL A 48 -6.39 9.04 -12.32
C VAL A 48 -7.09 9.72 -11.15
N VAL A 49 -8.16 9.11 -10.64
CA VAL A 49 -8.82 9.56 -9.40
C VAL A 49 -8.06 9.01 -8.19
N ALA A 50 -7.31 9.89 -7.53
CA ALA A 50 -6.38 9.60 -6.45
C ALA A 50 -6.92 10.04 -5.08
N THR A 51 -8.19 9.77 -4.79
CA THR A 51 -8.85 10.15 -3.51
C THR A 51 -8.91 9.00 -2.51
N LYS A 52 -8.39 7.82 -2.86
CA LYS A 52 -8.43 6.61 -2.02
C LYS A 52 -7.07 5.93 -1.99
N GLN A 53 -6.74 5.32 -0.86
CA GLN A 53 -5.54 4.50 -0.75
C GLN A 53 -5.59 3.31 -1.71
N GLY A 54 -4.43 2.98 -2.28
CA GLY A 54 -4.24 1.74 -3.00
C GLY A 54 -4.26 0.53 -2.06
N VAL A 55 -4.35 -0.66 -2.64
CA VAL A 55 -4.29 -1.90 -1.87
C VAL A 55 -2.88 -2.15 -1.35
N CYS A 56 -2.76 -2.53 -0.08
CA CYS A 56 -1.49 -2.97 0.48
C CYS A 56 -1.04 -4.30 -0.15
N CYS A 57 0.27 -4.53 -0.19
CA CYS A 57 0.81 -5.83 -0.58
C CYS A 57 0.27 -6.94 0.34
N PRO A 58 -0.14 -8.10 -0.22
CA PRO A 58 -0.49 -9.27 0.59
C PRO A 58 0.62 -9.60 1.58
N GLN A 59 0.28 -9.56 2.86
CA GLN A 59 1.19 -9.82 3.95
C GLN A 59 0.47 -10.60 5.05
N MET A 60 1.23 -11.36 5.82
CA MET A 60 0.69 -11.96 7.03
C MET A 60 0.41 -10.85 8.05
N ARG A 61 -0.75 -10.88 8.69
CA ARG A 61 -1.09 -9.89 9.72
C ARG A 61 -0.13 -10.04 10.90
N ALA A 62 0.41 -8.91 11.37
CA ALA A 62 1.33 -8.86 12.51
C ALA A 62 0.66 -9.37 13.80
N TYR A 63 -0.61 -9.02 14.03
CA TYR A 63 -1.38 -9.43 15.21
C TYR A 63 -2.32 -10.61 14.92
N TRP A 64 -1.88 -11.55 14.10
CA TRP A 64 -2.63 -12.77 13.85
C TRP A 64 -2.43 -13.77 14.99
N ASN A 65 -3.47 -14.49 15.39
CA ASN A 65 -3.32 -15.60 16.34
C ASN A 65 -2.29 -16.61 15.79
N GLU A 66 -1.14 -16.72 16.47
CA GLU A 66 -0.02 -17.55 16.04
C GLU A 66 -0.22 -19.04 16.34
N GLU A 67 -1.26 -19.44 17.09
CA GLU A 67 -1.52 -20.82 17.54
C GLU A 67 -1.46 -21.88 16.45
N HIS A 68 -1.77 -21.51 15.20
CA HIS A 68 -1.75 -22.44 14.06
C HIS A 68 -0.41 -22.52 13.33
N ARG A 69 0.56 -21.66 13.64
CA ARG A 69 1.86 -21.62 12.96
C ARG A 69 2.78 -22.69 13.52
N PHE A 70 3.50 -23.36 12.62
CA PHE A 70 4.52 -24.35 12.98
C PHE A 70 5.51 -23.79 14.01
N TYR A 71 6.08 -22.61 13.75
CA TYR A 71 7.08 -22.01 14.65
C TYR A 71 6.52 -21.69 16.05
N PHE A 72 5.26 -21.26 16.16
CA PHE A 72 4.65 -21.01 17.45
C PHE A 72 4.48 -22.30 18.25
N LYS A 73 3.96 -23.35 17.60
CA LYS A 73 3.77 -24.67 18.23
C LYS A 73 5.09 -25.30 18.67
N GLU A 74 6.11 -25.22 17.82
CA GLU A 74 7.38 -25.91 18.04
C GLU A 74 8.27 -25.17 19.06
N PHE A 75 8.24 -23.83 19.07
CA PHE A 75 9.26 -23.06 19.80
C PHE A 75 8.71 -22.07 20.82
N ARG A 76 7.39 -21.81 20.87
CA ARG A 76 6.81 -20.77 21.74
C ARG A 76 5.76 -21.27 22.73
N VAL A 77 5.12 -22.41 22.51
CA VAL A 77 4.14 -22.96 23.46
C VAL A 77 4.81 -23.22 24.81
N GLY A 78 4.31 -22.58 25.86
CA GLY A 78 4.85 -22.69 27.23
C GLY A 78 6.10 -21.85 27.50
N GLN A 79 6.56 -21.04 26.53
CA GLN A 79 7.69 -20.12 26.71
C GLN A 79 7.18 -18.69 26.93
N THR A 80 7.79 -17.99 27.87
CA THR A 80 7.50 -16.58 28.14
C THR A 80 8.59 -15.71 27.51
N PHE A 81 8.22 -14.88 26.54
CA PHE A 81 9.13 -13.91 25.94
C PHE A 81 8.80 -12.52 26.48
N THR A 82 9.71 -11.95 27.26
CA THR A 82 9.70 -10.52 27.57
C THR A 82 10.55 -9.81 26.52
N TYR A 83 9.99 -8.80 25.86
CA TYR A 83 10.81 -7.88 25.09
C TYR A 83 11.64 -7.09 26.11
N SER A 84 12.96 -7.16 26.02
CA SER A 84 13.79 -6.13 26.66
C SER A 84 13.54 -4.83 25.88
N GLU A 85 13.19 -3.77 26.58
CA GLU A 85 13.24 -2.41 26.03
C GLU A 85 14.64 -2.08 25.49
#